data_AF-A0A645HGL4-F1
#
_entry.id   AF-A0A645HGL4-F1
#
_cell.length_a   1.000
_cell.length_b   1.000
_cell.length_c   1.000
_cell.angle_alpha   90.00
_cell.angle_beta   90.00
_cell.angle_gamma   90.00
#
_symmetry.space_group_name_H-M   'P 1'
#
loop_
_entity.id
_entity.type
_entity.pdbx_description
1 polymer ?
#
loop_
_entity_poly.entity_id
_entity_poly.type
_entity_poly.pdbx_seq_one_letter_code
_entity_poly.pdbx_strand_id
1 'polypeptide(L)'
;MLASGHLCVNVPNVMTLETVRSFYRSYYGTIVSIEPKIENGFLYVSDLPGLGTRLSDDFLARKDLSVEVTEGERSVQWTTGDPWKKQTK
;
A
#
# COMPACT_ATOMS: atom_id res chain seq x y z
N MET A 1 1.81 -4.18 -4.68
CA MET A 1 3.01 -4.33 -5.53
C MET A 1 4.24 -3.64 -4.95
N LEU A 2 4.29 -2.31 -4.76
CA LEU A 2 5.52 -1.62 -4.29
C LEU A 2 6.04 -2.15 -2.94
N ALA A 3 5.18 -2.21 -1.91
CA ALA A 3 5.54 -2.81 -0.61
C ALA A 3 5.98 -4.28 -0.74
N SER A 4 5.28 -5.06 -1.56
CA SER A 4 5.63 -6.44 -1.87
C SER A 4 7.01 -6.54 -2.56
N GLY A 5 7.35 -5.59 -3.44
CA GLY A 5 8.68 -5.47 -4.05
C GLY A 5 9.77 -5.29 -3.01
N HIS A 6 9.59 -4.41 -2.02
CA HIS A 6 10.52 -4.27 -0.89
C HIS A 6 10.67 -5.58 -0.10
N LEU A 7 9.58 -6.33 0.10
CA LEU A 7 9.65 -7.64 0.74
C LEU A 7 10.48 -8.62 -0.10
N CYS A 8 10.24 -8.68 -1.41
CA CYS A 8 10.94 -9.60 -2.32
C CYS A 8 12.45 -9.32 -2.40
N VAL A 9 12.88 -8.06 -2.37
CA VAL A 9 14.32 -7.73 -2.40
C VAL A 9 15.02 -8.02 -1.08
N ASN A 10 14.29 -7.99 0.04
CA ASN A 10 14.84 -8.26 1.37
C ASN A 10 14.89 -9.76 1.68
N VAL A 11 13.89 -10.53 1.24
CA VAL A 11 13.72 -11.93 1.63
C VAL A 11 14.37 -12.86 0.62
N PRO A 12 15.42 -13.62 1.02
CA PRO A 12 16.28 -14.34 0.07
C PRO A 12 15.62 -15.55 -0.61
N ASN A 13 14.51 -16.06 -0.06
CA ASN A 13 13.80 -17.23 -0.60
C ASN A 13 12.53 -16.87 -1.39
N VAL A 14 12.31 -15.58 -1.70
CA VAL A 14 11.21 -15.21 -2.60
C VAL A 14 11.62 -15.50 -4.04
N MET A 15 10.82 -16.33 -4.72
CA MET A 15 11.09 -16.76 -6.10
C MET A 15 10.41 -15.87 -7.13
N THR A 16 9.17 -15.45 -6.87
CA THR A 16 8.34 -14.69 -7.84
C THR A 16 7.46 -13.68 -7.11
N LEU A 17 7.22 -12.55 -7.77
CA LEU A 17 6.27 -11.54 -7.31
C LEU A 17 5.09 -11.43 -8.29
N GLU A 18 3.88 -11.55 -7.77
CA GLU A 18 2.67 -11.35 -8.56
C GLU A 18 2.52 -9.89 -9.01
N THR A 19 2.23 -9.70 -10.29
CA THR A 19 1.89 -8.39 -10.87
C THR A 19 0.77 -8.53 -11.89
N VAL A 20 -0.04 -7.49 -12.06
CA VAL A 20 -1.14 -7.45 -13.03
C VAL A 20 -0.88 -6.34 -14.05
N ARG A 21 -0.59 -6.74 -15.30
CA ARG A 21 -0.22 -5.82 -16.39
C ARG A 21 -1.23 -4.71 -16.63
N SER A 22 -2.52 -5.00 -16.49
CA SER A 22 -3.56 -3.99 -16.69
C SER A 22 -3.45 -2.88 -15.65
N PHE A 23 -3.20 -3.21 -14.38
CA PHE A 23 -3.22 -2.25 -13.29
C PHE A 23 -2.03 -1.30 -13.30
N TYR A 24 -0.81 -1.80 -13.50
CA TYR A 24 0.38 -0.94 -13.48
C TYR A 24 0.61 -0.14 -14.76
N ARG A 25 -0.12 -0.42 -15.85
CA ARG A 25 -0.08 0.39 -17.09
C ARG A 25 -1.21 1.42 -17.19
N SER A 26 -2.17 1.39 -16.29
CA SER A 26 -3.34 2.28 -16.35
C SER A 26 -3.67 2.83 -14.97
N TYR A 27 -4.35 2.03 -14.15
CA TYR A 27 -4.97 2.47 -12.92
C TYR A 27 -3.98 2.99 -11.88
N TYR A 28 -2.78 2.40 -11.76
CA TYR A 28 -1.82 2.88 -10.77
C TYR A 28 -1.25 4.26 -11.10
N GLY A 29 -1.07 4.60 -12.38
CA GLY A 29 -0.64 5.93 -12.79
C GLY A 29 -1.58 7.05 -12.39
N THR A 30 -2.85 6.74 -12.10
CA THR A 30 -3.84 7.72 -11.64
C THR A 30 -3.91 7.84 -10.12
N ILE A 31 -3.34 6.88 -9.37
CA ILE A 31 -3.41 6.84 -7.91
C ILE A 31 -2.11 7.29 -7.26
N VAL A 32 -0.97 6.87 -7.80
CA VAL A 32 0.35 7.13 -7.20
C VAL A 32 1.16 8.08 -8.06
N SER A 33 2.02 8.86 -7.39
CA SER A 33 2.91 9.83 -8.03
C SER A 33 4.08 9.20 -8.79
N ILE A 34 4.58 8.07 -8.30
CA ILE A 34 5.70 7.35 -8.90
C ILE A 34 5.25 5.92 -9.18
N GLU A 35 5.28 5.55 -10.45
CA GLU A 35 4.91 4.23 -10.91
C GLU A 35 6.04 3.21 -10.70
N PRO A 36 5.68 1.94 -10.40
CA PRO A 36 6.63 0.84 -10.35
C PRO A 36 7.23 0.58 -11.74
N LYS A 37 8.56 0.53 -11.82
CA LYS A 37 9.28 0.23 -13.05
C LYS A 37 9.35 -1.29 -13.27
N ILE A 38 8.78 -1.78 -14.36
CA ILE A 38 8.82 -3.20 -14.75
C ILE A 38 9.46 -3.33 -16.12
N GLU A 39 10.61 -4.01 -16.20
CA GLU A 39 11.36 -4.24 -17.44
C GLU A 39 11.80 -5.71 -17.52
N ASN A 40 11.65 -6.33 -18.69
CA ASN A 40 12.09 -7.70 -18.95
C ASN A 40 11.58 -8.75 -17.94
N GLY A 41 10.38 -8.53 -17.37
CA GLY A 41 9.79 -9.42 -16.36
C GLY A 41 10.26 -9.18 -14.93
N PHE A 42 11.09 -8.17 -14.68
CA PHE A 42 11.58 -7.80 -13.35
C PHE A 42 10.96 -6.49 -12.88
N LEU A 43 10.55 -6.46 -11.61
CA LEU A 43 10.14 -5.25 -10.91
C LEU A 43 11.38 -4.58 -10.28
N TYR A 44 11.54 -3.29 -10.53
CA TYR A 44 12.57 -2.45 -9.90
C TYR A 44 11.92 -1.59 -8.82
N VAL A 45 12.47 -1.67 -7.61
CA VAL A 45 12.05 -0.85 -6.47
C VAL A 45 12.67 0.55 -6.63
N SER A 46 11.95 1.57 -6.16
CA SER A 46 12.41 2.97 -6.19
C SER A 46 13.60 3.18 -5.25
N ASP A 47 14.55 4.03 -5.66
CA ASP A 47 15.69 4.44 -4.82
C ASP A 47 15.31 5.51 -3.77
N LEU A 48 14.05 5.94 -3.75
CA LEU A 48 13.55 6.93 -2.80
C LEU A 48 13.23 6.28 -1.43
N PRO A 49 13.30 7.06 -0.33
CA PRO A 49 12.98 6.55 1.00
C PRO A 49 11.57 5.96 1.14
N GLY A 50 11.43 4.99 2.05
CA GLY A 50 10.15 4.36 2.36
C GLY A 50 9.64 3.50 1.20
N LEU A 51 8.37 3.66 0.84
CA LEU A 51 7.77 2.97 -0.33
C LEU A 51 8.21 3.57 -1.67
N GLY A 52 8.92 4.71 -1.63
CA GLY A 52 9.39 5.42 -2.81
C GLY A 52 8.29 5.95 -3.73
N THR A 53 7.09 6.16 -3.19
CA THR A 53 5.95 6.79 -3.85
C THR A 53 5.05 7.49 -2.81
N ARG A 54 4.08 8.26 -3.30
CA ARG A 54 2.96 8.81 -2.51
C ARG A 54 1.69 8.79 -3.33
N LEU A 55 0.53 8.91 -2.68
CA LEU A 55 -0.73 9.19 -3.36
C LEU A 55 -0.60 10.48 -4.18
N SER A 56 -1.13 10.47 -5.40
CA SER A 56 -1.17 11.64 -6.28
C SER A 56 -2.10 12.71 -5.70
N ASP A 57 -1.73 13.97 -5.86
CA ASP A 57 -2.54 15.11 -5.43
C ASP A 57 -3.89 15.13 -6.17
N ASP A 58 -3.91 14.73 -7.45
CA ASP A 58 -5.15 14.60 -8.23
C ASP A 58 -6.08 13.51 -7.69
N PHE A 59 -5.50 12.42 -7.20
CA PHE A 59 -6.26 11.34 -6.58
C PHE A 59 -6.90 11.80 -5.27
N LEU A 60 -6.15 12.57 -4.47
CA LEU A 60 -6.64 13.16 -3.22
C LEU A 60 -7.67 14.28 -3.45
N ALA A 61 -7.65 14.95 -4.61
CA ALA A 61 -8.60 16.00 -4.98
C ALA A 61 -9.96 15.48 -5.51
N ARG A 62 -10.12 14.16 -5.62
CA ARG A 62 -11.34 13.54 -6.16
C ARG A 62 -12.56 13.82 -5.29
N LYS A 63 -13.66 14.25 -5.93
CA LYS A 63 -14.93 14.56 -5.26
C LYS A 63 -15.65 13.34 -4.70
N ASP A 64 -15.33 12.14 -5.20
CA ASP A 64 -15.92 10.87 -4.75
C ASP A 64 -15.08 10.17 -3.67
N LEU A 65 -14.02 10.81 -3.16
CA LEU A 65 -13.18 10.25 -2.10
C LEU A 65 -13.80 10.47 -0.72
N SER A 66 -14.04 9.38 0.02
CA SER A 66 -14.37 9.44 1.45
C SER A 66 -13.08 9.44 2.27
N VAL A 67 -12.89 10.46 3.10
CA VAL A 67 -11.70 10.61 3.96
C VAL A 67 -12.15 10.68 5.41
N GLU A 68 -11.61 9.79 6.23
CA GLU A 68 -11.75 9.82 7.69
C GLU A 68 -10.39 10.10 8.32
N VAL A 69 -10.32 11.12 9.17
CA VAL A 69 -9.11 11.49 9.90
C VAL A 69 -9.41 11.36 11.39
N THR A 70 -8.54 10.68 12.12
CA THR A 70 -8.61 10.59 13.59
C THR A 70 -7.40 11.31 14.17
N GLU A 71 -7.65 12.24 15.09
CA GLU A 71 -6.62 12.95 15.86
C GLU A 71 -6.75 12.56 17.34
N GLY A 72 -5.63 12.28 18.03
CA GLY A 72 -5.60 11.96 19.47
C GLY A 72 -5.15 10.54 19.84
N GLU A 73 -5.14 10.24 21.15
CA GLU A 73 -4.74 8.96 21.73
C GLU A 73 -5.88 7.94 21.57
N ARG A 74 -5.72 7.00 20.63
CA ARG A 74 -6.72 5.97 20.36
C ARG A 74 -6.59 4.88 21.42
N SER A 75 -7.58 4.72 22.30
CA SER A 75 -7.71 3.50 23.10
C SER A 75 -8.16 2.38 22.16
N VAL A 76 -7.18 1.67 21.62
CA VAL A 76 -7.43 0.55 20.71
C VAL A 76 -7.95 -0.62 21.55
N GLN A 77 -9.27 -0.75 21.65
CA GLN A 77 -9.94 -1.89 22.28
C GLN A 77 -9.43 -3.25 21.74
N TRP A 78 -8.94 -3.27 20.50
CA TRP A 78 -8.41 -4.44 19.80
C TRP A 78 -7.05 -4.95 20.30
N THR A 79 -6.28 -4.17 21.07
CA THR A 79 -4.92 -4.56 21.50
C THR A 79 -4.87 -5.13 22.92
N THR A 80 -5.95 -5.01 23.69
CA THR A 80 -5.95 -5.31 25.15
C THR A 80 -7.03 -6.32 25.56
N GLY A 81 -7.69 -7.01 24.63
CA GLY A 81 -8.71 -7.99 24.96
C GLY A 81 -9.04 -8.97 23.85
N ASP A 82 -9.44 -10.19 24.25
CA ASP A 82 -9.91 -11.26 23.36
C ASP A 82 -11.08 -10.74 22.48
N PRO A 83 -10.91 -10.73 21.14
CA PRO A 83 -11.91 -10.20 20.21
C PRO A 83 -13.24 -10.98 20.20
N TRP A 84 -13.29 -12.15 20.84
CA TRP A 84 -14.48 -13.00 20.91
C TRP A 84 -15.32 -12.83 22.17
N LYS A 85 -14.88 -12.01 23.14
CA LYS A 85 -15.71 -11.67 24.30
C LYS A 85 -16.78 -10.65 23.92
N LYS A 86 -18.00 -11.12 23.69
CA LYS A 86 -19.19 -10.26 23.66
C LYS A 86 -19.28 -9.51 24.98
N GLN A 87 -19.32 -8.18 24.94
CA GLN A 87 -19.66 -7.36 26.11
C GLN A 87 -21.11 -7.69 26.49
N THR A 88 -21.28 -8.52 27.50
CA THR A 88 -22.58 -8.74 28.13
C THR A 88 -22.99 -7.44 28.82
N LYS A 89 -24.25 -7.05 28.58
CA LYS A 89 -24.91 -5.82 29.05
C LYS A 89 -24.71 -5.53 30.53
#